data_AF-Q1GG32-F1
#
_entry.id   AF-Q1GG32-F1
#
_cell.length_a   1.000
_cell.length_b   1.000
_cell.length_c   1.000
_cell.angle_alpha   90.00
_cell.angle_beta   90.00
_cell.angle_gamma   90.00
#
_symmetry.space_group_name_H-M   'P 1'
#
loop_
_entity.id
_entity.type
_entity.pdbx_description
1 polymer ?
#
loop_
_entity_poly.entity_id
_entity_poly.type
_entity_poly.pdbx_seq_one_letter_code
_entity_poly.pdbx_strand_id
1 'polypeptide(L)'
;MTWGKFIVGAWGAVLALSLMTSALPASWWFQAGEVRVADASSGECPEMQFDREINRPFKAAWTVTIMGRASYGWATYRTFQGANDYRPENQLPDKLDLCWWTWADPLHLPPGEYRVNTLWRIHPTQGRAREIRRTSNTFTISGG
;
A
#
# COMPACT_ATOMS: atom_id res chain seq x y z
N MET A 1 -46.20 -22.56 -15.39
CA MET A 1 -45.21 -21.60 -15.95
C MET A 1 -44.58 -20.68 -14.89
N THR A 2 -44.47 -21.12 -13.63
CA THR A 2 -43.96 -20.33 -12.49
C THR A 2 -42.51 -20.68 -12.13
N TRP A 3 -42.09 -21.92 -12.39
CA TRP A 3 -40.74 -22.43 -12.07
C TRP A 3 -39.61 -21.63 -12.72
N GLY A 4 -39.76 -21.27 -14.01
CA GLY A 4 -38.75 -20.46 -14.72
C GLY A 4 -38.55 -19.06 -14.13
N LYS A 5 -39.62 -18.43 -13.61
CA LYS A 5 -39.54 -17.11 -12.97
C LYS A 5 -38.77 -17.17 -11.65
N PHE A 6 -38.93 -18.24 -10.88
CA PHE A 6 -38.16 -18.45 -9.65
C PHE A 6 -36.68 -18.67 -9.92
N ILE A 7 -36.33 -19.47 -10.93
CA ILE A 7 -34.93 -19.70 -11.31
C ILE A 7 -34.26 -18.39 -11.74
N VAL A 8 -34.90 -17.60 -12.60
CA VAL A 8 -34.36 -16.31 -13.05
C VAL A 8 -34.22 -15.34 -11.87
N GLY A 9 -35.22 -15.28 -10.98
CA GLY A 9 -35.15 -14.45 -9.78
C GLY A 9 -34.00 -14.84 -8.85
N ALA A 10 -33.80 -16.14 -8.61
CA ALA A 10 -32.72 -16.65 -7.77
C ALA A 10 -31.34 -16.32 -8.37
N TRP A 11 -31.12 -16.59 -9.65
CA TRP A 11 -29.86 -16.24 -10.32
C TRP A 11 -29.61 -14.74 -10.38
N GLY A 12 -30.66 -13.94 -10.58
CA GLY A 12 -30.57 -12.48 -10.50
C GLY A 12 -30.08 -12.00 -9.13
N ALA A 13 -30.58 -12.58 -8.04
CA ALA A 13 -30.16 -12.26 -6.69
C ALA A 13 -28.69 -12.66 -6.42
N VAL A 14 -28.27 -13.86 -6.87
CA VAL A 14 -26.87 -14.31 -6.75
C VAL A 14 -25.93 -13.38 -7.53
N LEU A 15 -26.30 -13.01 -8.75
CA LEU A 15 -25.51 -12.09 -9.57
C LEU A 15 -25.42 -10.70 -8.93
N ALA A 16 -26.53 -10.16 -8.44
CA ALA A 16 -26.56 -8.86 -7.77
C ALA A 16 -25.67 -8.86 -6.51
N LEU A 17 -25.74 -9.91 -5.69
CA LEU A 17 -24.90 -10.05 -4.50
C LEU A 17 -23.41 -10.14 -4.85
N SER A 18 -23.07 -10.92 -5.89
CA SER A 18 -21.69 -11.06 -6.38
C SER A 18 -21.11 -9.75 -6.92
N LEU A 19 -21.93 -8.96 -7.61
CA LEU A 19 -21.54 -7.64 -8.10
C LEU A 19 -21.36 -6.64 -6.94
N MET A 20 -22.24 -6.68 -5.94
CA MET A 20 -22.15 -5.81 -4.77
C MET A 20 -20.86 -6.04 -3.96
N THR A 21 -20.48 -7.30 -3.70
CA THR A 21 -19.23 -7.60 -2.99
C THR A 21 -18.00 -7.21 -3.82
N SER A 22 -18.07 -7.39 -5.14
CA SER A 22 -17.03 -6.98 -6.08
C SER A 22 -16.92 -5.46 -6.26
N ALA A 23 -17.90 -4.68 -5.83
CA ALA A 23 -17.90 -3.23 -5.91
C ALA A 23 -17.39 -2.54 -4.63
N LEU A 24 -17.14 -3.29 -3.55
CA LEU A 24 -16.66 -2.70 -2.30
C LEU A 24 -15.29 -2.00 -2.49
N PRO A 25 -15.13 -0.75 -2.01
CA PRO A 25 -13.91 0.02 -2.15
C PRO A 25 -12.80 -0.54 -1.25
N ALA A 26 -11.54 -0.25 -1.57
CA ALA A 26 -10.40 -0.70 -0.77
C ALA A 26 -10.44 -0.20 0.69
N SER A 27 -11.01 1.00 0.91
CA SER A 27 -11.24 1.60 2.23
C SER A 27 -12.12 0.76 3.15
N TRP A 28 -12.93 -0.15 2.60
CA TRP A 28 -13.69 -1.11 3.40
C TRP A 28 -12.80 -2.03 4.25
N TRP A 29 -11.55 -2.25 3.81
CA TRP A 29 -10.54 -3.02 4.54
C TRP A 29 -9.45 -2.13 5.11
N PHE A 30 -8.95 -1.18 4.32
CA PHE A 30 -7.74 -0.43 4.65
C PHE A 30 -7.82 1.01 4.15
N GLN A 31 -7.65 1.95 5.08
CA GLN A 31 -7.50 3.36 4.78
C GLN A 31 -6.06 3.77 5.05
N ALA A 32 -5.26 3.86 3.98
CA ALA A 32 -3.90 4.37 4.05
C ALA A 32 -3.93 5.90 4.12
N GLY A 33 -3.30 6.48 5.12
CA GLY A 33 -3.13 7.92 5.25
C GLY A 33 -2.06 8.48 4.31
N GLU A 34 -1.53 9.65 4.67
CA GLU A 34 -0.45 10.28 3.92
C GLU A 34 0.89 9.64 4.31
N VAL A 35 1.78 9.43 3.33
CA VAL A 35 3.15 8.98 3.60
C VAL A 35 4.04 10.20 3.57
N ARG A 36 4.75 10.49 4.66
CA ARG A 36 5.82 11.48 4.68
C ARG A 36 7.14 10.85 5.07
N VAL A 37 8.20 11.32 4.46
CA VAL A 37 9.58 10.88 4.70
C VAL A 37 10.40 12.12 5.00
N ALA A 38 11.16 12.08 6.10
CA ALA A 38 12.07 13.15 6.47
C ALA A 38 13.35 13.12 5.61
N ASP A 39 14.08 14.23 5.60
CA ASP A 39 15.45 14.24 5.09
C ASP A 39 16.37 13.44 6.02
N ALA A 40 17.47 12.91 5.49
CA ALA A 40 18.43 12.13 6.28
C ALA A 40 19.85 12.20 5.70
N SER A 41 20.85 11.73 6.45
CA SER A 41 22.21 11.59 5.93
C SER A 41 22.37 10.26 5.18
N SER A 42 23.30 10.22 4.22
CA SER A 42 23.65 8.97 3.54
C SER A 42 24.06 7.88 4.54
N GLY A 43 23.38 6.73 4.47
CA GLY A 43 23.60 5.60 5.37
C GLY A 43 22.63 5.53 6.54
N GLU A 44 21.86 6.60 6.79
CA GLU A 44 20.78 6.60 7.78
C GLU A 44 19.47 6.10 7.15
N CYS A 45 18.56 5.64 8.01
CA CYS A 45 17.18 5.30 7.65
C CYS A 45 16.31 6.53 7.88
N PRO A 46 15.80 7.19 6.82
CA PRO A 46 14.93 8.36 6.98
C PRO A 46 13.70 8.05 7.82
N GLU A 47 13.41 8.91 8.79
CA GLU A 47 12.18 8.82 9.58
C GLU A 47 10.94 8.99 8.69
N MET A 48 9.88 8.28 9.03
CA MET A 48 8.62 8.31 8.29
C MET A 48 7.44 8.65 9.18
N GLN A 49 6.50 9.40 8.63
CA GLN A 49 5.18 9.60 9.22
C GLN A 49 4.15 8.96 8.31
N PHE A 50 3.32 8.09 8.87
CA PHE A 50 2.23 7.45 8.17
C PHE A 50 1.17 7.05 9.19
N ASP A 51 -0.07 7.44 8.92
CA ASP A 51 -1.25 6.99 9.65
C ASP A 51 -2.03 5.97 8.82
N ARG A 52 -2.70 5.05 9.51
CA ARG A 52 -3.55 4.06 8.84
C ARG A 52 -4.67 3.59 9.73
N GLU A 53 -5.78 3.21 9.10
CA GLU A 53 -6.87 2.50 9.74
C GLU A 53 -7.11 1.16 9.03
N ILE A 54 -7.06 0.07 9.81
CA ILE A 54 -7.36 -1.29 9.34
C ILE A 54 -8.76 -1.63 9.83
N ASN A 55 -9.76 -1.51 8.95
CA ASN A 55 -11.16 -1.70 9.29
C ASN A 55 -11.53 -3.18 9.46
N ARG A 56 -10.84 -4.07 8.74
CA ARG A 56 -11.10 -5.52 8.73
C ARG A 56 -9.81 -6.28 8.49
N PRO A 57 -9.71 -7.55 8.92
CA PRO A 57 -8.56 -8.40 8.58
C PRO A 57 -8.44 -8.61 7.06
N PHE A 58 -7.23 -8.53 6.52
CA PHE A 58 -6.94 -8.86 5.11
C PHE A 58 -5.48 -9.24 4.90
N LYS A 59 -5.22 -10.01 3.84
CA LYS A 59 -3.87 -10.22 3.32
C LYS A 59 -3.61 -9.24 2.18
N ALA A 60 -2.44 -8.59 2.19
CA ALA A 60 -1.98 -7.79 1.06
C ALA A 60 -0.52 -8.05 0.73
N ALA A 61 -0.23 -8.05 -0.57
CA ALA A 61 1.12 -7.85 -1.07
C ALA A 61 1.39 -6.33 -1.12
N TRP A 62 2.59 -5.92 -0.76
CA TRP A 62 3.02 -4.54 -0.86
C TRP A 62 4.25 -4.43 -1.76
N THR A 63 4.35 -3.30 -2.46
CA THR A 63 5.50 -2.93 -3.28
C THR A 63 5.90 -1.50 -2.91
N VAL A 64 7.14 -1.30 -2.50
CA VAL A 64 7.71 0.02 -2.23
C VAL A 64 8.76 0.31 -3.30
N THR A 65 8.60 1.41 -4.03
CA THR A 65 9.56 1.88 -5.02
C THR A 65 10.14 3.20 -4.56
N ILE A 66 11.45 3.20 -4.29
CA ILE A 66 12.22 4.42 -4.07
C ILE A 66 12.57 4.99 -5.44
N MET A 67 12.12 6.21 -5.71
CA MET A 67 12.39 6.94 -6.93
C MET A 67 13.45 8.00 -6.65
N GLY A 68 14.52 8.02 -7.44
CA GLY A 68 15.52 9.10 -7.42
C GLY A 68 15.21 10.16 -8.46
N ARG A 69 15.59 11.40 -8.17
CA ARG A 69 15.55 12.50 -9.14
C ARG A 69 16.53 12.22 -10.29
N ALA A 70 16.05 12.33 -11.52
CA ALA A 70 16.81 12.17 -12.75
C ALA A 70 16.67 13.42 -13.64
N SER A 71 17.47 13.51 -14.70
CA SER A 71 17.51 14.69 -15.60
C SER A 71 16.14 15.08 -16.16
N TYR A 72 15.24 14.12 -16.37
CA TYR A 72 13.91 14.33 -16.95
C TYR A 72 12.76 13.86 -16.04
N GLY A 73 12.95 13.89 -14.72
CA GLY A 73 11.89 13.59 -13.76
C GLY A 73 12.33 12.61 -12.68
N TRP A 74 11.60 11.50 -12.54
CA TRP A 74 11.82 10.51 -11.49
C TRP A 74 12.13 9.15 -12.12
N ALA A 75 13.23 8.53 -11.71
CA ALA A 75 13.60 7.18 -12.14
C ALA A 75 13.53 6.23 -10.94
N THR A 76 13.14 4.97 -11.19
CA THR A 76 13.20 3.93 -10.17
C THR A 76 14.65 3.72 -9.75
N TYR A 77 14.96 3.99 -8.49
CA TYR A 77 16.26 3.69 -7.90
C TYR A 77 16.29 2.25 -7.38
N ARG A 78 15.28 1.86 -6.57
CA ARG A 78 15.16 0.51 -6.02
C ARG A 78 13.71 0.15 -5.73
N THR A 79 13.38 -1.14 -5.84
CA THR A 79 12.05 -1.67 -5.52
C THR A 79 12.16 -2.78 -4.48
N PHE A 80 11.28 -2.74 -3.49
CA PHE A 80 11.10 -3.73 -2.44
C PHE A 80 9.69 -4.30 -2.50
N GLN A 81 9.54 -5.56 -2.11
CA GLN A 81 8.27 -6.26 -2.15
C GLN A 81 8.15 -7.19 -0.93
N GLY A 82 6.91 -7.36 -0.48
CA GLY A 82 6.59 -8.33 0.56
C GLY A 82 5.09 -8.53 0.67
N ALA A 83 4.68 -9.25 1.71
CA ALA A 83 3.27 -9.45 2.02
C ALA A 83 3.08 -9.58 3.52
N ASN A 84 1.93 -9.11 4.01
CA ASN A 84 1.56 -9.17 5.41
C ASN A 84 0.09 -9.60 5.58
N ASP A 85 -0.20 -10.18 6.74
CA ASP A 85 -1.56 -10.29 7.29
C ASP A 85 -1.83 -9.04 8.12
N TYR A 86 -2.79 -8.22 7.70
CA TYR A 86 -3.16 -6.96 8.35
C TYR A 86 -4.41 -7.16 9.17
N ARG A 87 -4.39 -6.72 10.42
CA ARG A 87 -5.48 -6.85 11.39
C ARG A 87 -5.74 -5.51 12.09
N PRO A 88 -6.99 -5.24 12.51
CA PRO A 88 -7.33 -3.99 13.20
C PRO A 88 -6.45 -3.65 14.40
N GLU A 89 -5.95 -4.65 15.11
CA GLU A 89 -5.07 -4.51 16.27
C GLU A 89 -3.60 -4.25 15.93
N ASN A 90 -3.19 -4.34 14.65
CA ASN A 90 -1.78 -4.13 14.27
C ASN A 90 -1.37 -2.66 14.34
N GLN A 91 -0.55 -2.33 15.34
CA GLN A 91 0.08 -1.02 15.48
C GLN A 91 1.29 -0.87 14.56
N LEU A 92 1.62 0.38 14.25
CA LEU A 92 2.92 0.74 13.69
C LEU A 92 3.97 0.73 14.82
N PRO A 93 5.26 0.50 14.52
CA PRO A 93 6.30 0.61 15.53
C PRO A 93 6.43 2.04 16.05
N ASP A 94 6.92 2.20 17.28
CA ASP A 94 7.18 3.52 17.87
C ASP A 94 8.17 4.35 17.04
N LYS A 95 9.16 3.66 16.44
CA LYS A 95 10.09 4.23 15.46
C LYS A 95 9.73 3.71 14.08
N LEU A 96 9.06 4.54 13.29
CA LEU A 96 8.76 4.27 11.89
C LEU A 96 9.79 4.95 11.00
N ASP A 97 10.55 4.16 10.24
CA ASP A 97 11.52 4.65 9.28
C ASP A 97 11.47 3.86 7.96
N LEU A 98 12.16 4.38 6.94
CA LEU A 98 12.13 3.81 5.59
C LEU A 98 12.75 2.40 5.52
N CYS A 99 13.68 2.08 6.43
CA CYS A 99 14.28 0.74 6.50
C CYS A 99 13.27 -0.28 7.02
N TRP A 100 12.53 0.06 8.08
CA TRP A 100 11.39 -0.74 8.54
C TRP A 100 10.33 -0.85 7.45
N TRP A 101 10.03 0.25 6.75
CA TRP A 101 9.00 0.28 5.71
C TRP A 101 9.31 -0.63 4.52
N THR A 102 10.59 -0.78 4.20
CA THR A 102 11.08 -1.59 3.07
C THR A 102 11.57 -2.98 3.47
N TRP A 103 11.60 -3.28 4.78
CA TRP A 103 12.30 -4.43 5.37
C TRP A 103 13.74 -4.58 4.87
N ALA A 104 14.44 -3.45 4.75
CA ALA A 104 15.83 -3.42 4.31
C ALA A 104 16.65 -2.51 5.22
N ASP A 105 17.67 -3.07 5.85
CA ASP A 105 18.62 -2.33 6.68
C ASP A 105 20.05 -2.81 6.39
N PRO A 106 20.98 -1.94 5.98
CA PRO A 106 20.81 -0.51 5.62
C PRO A 106 20.40 -0.28 4.15
N LEU A 107 19.71 0.84 3.88
CA LEU A 107 19.30 1.21 2.51
C LEU A 107 20.44 1.74 1.63
N HIS A 108 21.44 2.40 2.23
CA HIS A 108 22.58 3.04 1.56
C HIS A 108 22.17 3.90 0.35
N LEU A 109 21.26 4.86 0.56
CA LEU A 109 20.90 5.82 -0.47
C LEU A 109 22.05 6.83 -0.69
N PRO A 110 22.53 7.02 -1.92
CA PRO A 110 23.47 8.10 -2.22
C PRO A 110 22.85 9.48 -1.95
N PRO A 111 23.67 10.54 -1.82
CA PRO A 111 23.15 11.90 -1.74
C PRO A 111 22.30 12.27 -2.98
N GLY A 112 21.15 12.88 -2.75
CA GLY A 112 20.21 13.25 -3.81
C GLY A 112 18.78 13.45 -3.32
N GLU A 113 17.87 13.76 -4.26
CA GLU A 113 16.45 13.92 -3.98
C GLU A 113 15.68 12.63 -4.34
N TYR A 114 14.78 12.23 -3.44
CA TYR A 114 14.02 11.00 -3.54
C TYR A 114 12.54 11.21 -3.23
N ARG A 115 11.72 10.26 -3.68
CA ARG A 115 10.35 10.05 -3.19
C ARG A 115 10.02 8.56 -3.15
N VAL A 116 9.06 8.18 -2.33
CA VAL A 116 8.63 6.79 -2.16
C VAL A 116 7.24 6.60 -2.74
N ASN A 117 7.09 5.58 -3.58
CA ASN A 117 5.80 5.08 -4.04
C ASN A 117 5.50 3.76 -3.36
N THR A 118 4.41 3.68 -2.60
CA THR A 118 3.93 2.44 -1.98
C THR A 118 2.62 2.00 -2.63
N LEU A 119 2.56 0.74 -3.04
CA LEU A 119 1.38 0.06 -3.53
C LEU A 119 1.02 -1.09 -2.58
N TRP A 120 -0.20 -1.10 -2.08
CA TRP A 120 -0.80 -2.27 -1.45
C TRP A 120 -1.79 -2.90 -2.41
N ARG A 121 -1.62 -4.20 -2.67
CA ARG A 121 -2.57 -5.04 -3.39
C ARG A 121 -3.25 -5.96 -2.39
N ILE A 122 -4.47 -5.58 -2.00
CA ILE A 122 -5.32 -6.34 -1.09
C ILE A 122 -5.92 -7.51 -1.85
N HIS A 123 -5.90 -8.70 -1.23
CA HIS A 123 -6.48 -9.92 -1.74
C HIS A 123 -7.66 -10.35 -0.85
N PRO A 124 -8.89 -9.82 -1.08
CA PRO A 124 -10.06 -10.24 -0.33
C PRO A 124 -10.35 -11.73 -0.55
N THR A 125 -11.01 -12.37 0.41
CA THR A 125 -11.45 -13.77 0.29
C THR A 125 -12.48 -13.98 -0.83
N GLN A 126 -13.21 -12.93 -1.20
CA GLN A 126 -14.19 -12.93 -2.28
C GLN A 126 -14.02 -11.69 -3.17
N GLY A 127 -14.15 -11.88 -4.49
CA GLY A 127 -14.05 -10.81 -5.46
C GLY A 127 -12.61 -10.55 -5.95
N ARG A 128 -12.42 -9.44 -6.67
CA ARG A 128 -11.13 -9.08 -7.27
C ARG A 128 -10.18 -8.42 -6.25
N ALA A 129 -8.89 -8.42 -6.55
CA ALA A 129 -7.92 -7.63 -5.79
C ALA A 129 -8.27 -6.13 -5.81
N ARG A 130 -7.78 -5.40 -4.82
CA ARG A 130 -7.89 -3.94 -4.73
C ARG A 130 -6.52 -3.32 -4.59
N GLU A 131 -6.31 -2.18 -5.21
CA GLU A 131 -5.05 -1.44 -5.12
C GLU A 131 -5.24 -0.15 -4.32
N ILE A 132 -4.29 0.12 -3.44
CA ILE A 132 -4.11 1.42 -2.77
C ILE A 132 -2.71 1.89 -3.08
N ARG A 133 -2.58 3.12 -3.58
CA ARG A 133 -1.30 3.74 -3.93
C ARG A 133 -1.09 5.00 -3.11
N ARG A 134 0.12 5.18 -2.59
CA ARG A 134 0.56 6.41 -1.92
C ARG A 134 1.93 6.81 -2.46
N THR A 135 2.10 8.10 -2.66
CA THR A 135 3.38 8.72 -3.00
C THR A 135 3.72 9.67 -1.86
N SER A 136 4.96 9.64 -1.41
CA SER A 136 5.42 10.55 -0.36
C SER A 136 5.67 11.96 -0.87
N ASN A 137 5.97 12.89 0.05
CA ASN A 137 6.72 14.09 -0.29
C ASN A 137 8.09 13.74 -0.91
N THR A 138 8.71 14.75 -1.54
CA THR A 138 10.14 14.70 -1.84
C THR A 138 10.94 14.87 -0.56
N PHE A 139 12.01 14.11 -0.41
CA PHE A 139 12.99 14.23 0.67
C PHE A 139 14.41 14.15 0.10
N THR A 140 15.37 14.66 0.84
CA THR A 140 16.78 14.75 0.45
C THR A 140 17.63 13.84 1.32
N ILE A 141 18.59 13.17 0.67
CA ILE A 141 19.70 12.52 1.33
C ILE A 141 20.94 13.41 1.18
N SER A 142 21.53 13.83 2.30
CA SER A 142 22.76 14.63 2.30
C SER A 142 24.01 13.74 2.29
N GLY A 143 25.11 14.25 1.74
CA GLY A 143 26.43 13.67 1.99
C GLY A 143 26.82 13.90 3.45
N GLY A 144 27.37 12.86 4.07
CA GLY A 144 28.02 12.97 5.38
C GLY A 144 29.39 13.63 5.29
#